data_AF-A0A2N1YPG6-F1
#
_entry.id   AF-A0A2N1YPG6-F1
#
_cell.length_a   1.000
_cell.length_b   1.000
_cell.length_c   1.000
_cell.angle_alpha   90.00
_cell.angle_beta   90.00
_cell.angle_gamma   90.00
#
_symmetry.space_group_name_H-M   'P 1'
#
loop_
_entity.id
_entity.type
_entity.pdbx_description
1 polymer ?
#
loop_
_entity_poly.entity_id
_entity_poly.type
_entity_poly.pdbx_seq_one_letter_code
_entity_poly.pdbx_strand_id
1 'polypeptide(L)'
;MPLPNNARLYAVVPAAGTGSRMAASLPKQYLSLFGRTVTEHTLARLLGFAPLESIVVATAATDLWWPQLGVAHHPRVRSVLGGETRAHSVLNALTLLQNDAGPDDWVMVHDI
;
A
#
# COMPACT_ATOMS: atom_id res chain seq x y z
N MET A 1 -17.55 11.38 7.18
CA MET A 1 -17.99 12.06 5.95
C MET A 1 -18.38 10.97 4.97
N PRO A 2 -19.65 10.82 4.58
CA PRO A 2 -20.02 9.87 3.54
C PRO A 2 -19.37 10.31 2.21
N LEU A 3 -18.93 9.34 1.42
CA LEU A 3 -18.45 9.60 0.05
C LEU A 3 -19.63 10.13 -0.78
N PRO A 4 -19.39 11.02 -1.76
CA PRO A 4 -20.42 11.40 -2.72
C PRO A 4 -21.09 10.17 -3.35
N ASN A 5 -22.36 10.27 -3.72
CA ASN A 5 -23.05 9.18 -4.41
C ASN A 5 -22.22 8.70 -5.62
N ASN A 6 -21.94 7.40 -5.69
CA ASN A 6 -21.10 6.71 -6.69
C ASN A 6 -19.57 6.93 -6.65
N ALA A 7 -19.02 7.71 -5.71
CA ALA A 7 -17.57 7.85 -5.62
C ALA A 7 -16.91 6.58 -5.04
N ARG A 8 -15.95 6.03 -5.78
CA ARG A 8 -15.15 4.87 -5.37
C ARG A 8 -14.02 5.29 -4.43
N LEU A 9 -13.54 4.36 -3.62
CA LEU A 9 -12.42 4.58 -2.72
C LEU A 9 -11.27 3.64 -3.02
N TYR A 10 -10.07 4.20 -3.12
CA TYR A 10 -8.82 3.49 -3.32
C TYR A 10 -7.87 3.76 -2.14
N ALA A 11 -6.89 2.88 -1.94
CA ALA A 11 -5.79 3.13 -1.01
C ALA A 11 -4.43 3.14 -1.71
N VAL A 12 -3.58 4.06 -1.25
CA VAL A 12 -2.14 4.09 -1.54
C VAL A 12 -1.39 3.82 -0.25
N VAL A 13 -0.44 2.90 -0.32
CA VAL A 13 0.35 2.46 0.83
C VAL A 13 1.84 2.60 0.50
N PRO A 14 2.49 3.70 0.88
CA PRO A 14 3.90 3.89 0.62
C PRO A 14 4.74 3.01 1.57
N ALA A 15 5.48 2.05 1.00
CA ALA A 15 6.26 1.06 1.73
C ALA A 15 7.70 0.91 1.20
N ALA A 16 8.16 1.80 0.33
CA ALA A 16 9.50 1.75 -0.27
C ALA A 16 10.62 2.23 0.67
N GLY A 17 10.27 2.72 1.86
CA GLY A 17 11.24 3.12 2.87
C GLY A 17 11.97 1.92 3.47
N THR A 18 13.28 2.05 3.65
CA THR A 18 14.14 1.01 4.23
C THR A 18 14.05 0.90 5.77
N GLY A 19 13.27 1.78 6.42
CA GLY A 19 13.12 1.74 7.88
C GLY A 19 14.41 2.04 8.66
N SER A 20 15.32 2.83 8.08
CA SER A 20 16.69 3.07 8.59
C SER A 20 16.80 3.52 10.06
N ARG A 21 15.73 4.06 10.66
CA ARG A 21 15.68 4.46 12.08
C ARG A 21 15.43 3.30 13.05
N MET A 22 14.94 2.15 12.57
CA MET A 22 14.59 1.02 13.43
C MET A 22 15.75 0.09 13.78
N ALA A 23 16.96 0.33 13.26
CA ALA A 23 18.17 -0.44 13.56
C ALA A 23 17.99 -1.98 13.52
N ALA A 24 17.07 -2.45 12.68
CA ALA A 24 16.78 -3.85 12.48
C ALA A 24 17.41 -4.33 11.17
N SER A 25 17.82 -5.60 11.12
CA SER A 25 18.31 -6.25 9.89
C SER A 25 17.21 -6.42 8.83
N LEU A 26 15.94 -6.26 9.25
CA LEU A 26 14.74 -6.40 8.43
C LEU A 26 13.98 -5.06 8.42
N PRO A 27 13.48 -4.58 7.26
CA PRO A 27 12.61 -3.41 7.21
C PRO A 27 11.38 -3.58 8.10
N LYS A 28 10.97 -2.51 8.80
CA LYS A 28 9.95 -2.58 9.85
C LYS A 28 8.63 -3.21 9.40
N GLN A 29 8.25 -2.97 8.15
CA GLN A 29 7.01 -3.44 7.55
C GLN A 29 6.96 -4.97 7.44
N TYR A 30 8.10 -5.65 7.53
CA TYR A 30 8.21 -7.11 7.50
C TYR A 30 8.45 -7.74 8.87
N LEU A 31 8.54 -6.94 9.95
CA LEU A 31 8.64 -7.49 11.29
C LEU A 31 7.38 -8.29 11.65
N SER A 32 7.59 -9.45 12.28
CA SER A 32 6.50 -10.31 12.71
C SER A 32 5.86 -9.76 13.99
N LEU A 33 4.53 -9.68 13.97
CA LEU A 33 3.67 -9.35 15.09
C LEU A 33 2.59 -10.43 15.17
N PHE A 34 2.59 -11.24 16.24
CA PHE A 34 1.66 -12.37 16.41
C PHE A 34 1.59 -13.30 15.18
N GLY A 35 2.74 -13.63 14.60
CA GLY A 35 2.85 -14.62 13.51
C GLY A 35 2.50 -14.09 12.10
N ARG A 36 2.25 -12.80 11.94
CA ARG A 36 2.11 -12.13 10.63
C ARG A 36 2.94 -10.86 10.58
N THR A 37 3.40 -10.47 9.41
CA THR A 37 4.12 -9.21 9.23
C THR A 37 3.22 -8.00 9.51
N VAL A 38 3.80 -6.86 9.87
CA VAL A 38 3.06 -5.59 9.97
C VAL A 38 2.32 -5.29 8.66
N THR A 39 2.96 -5.53 7.51
CA THR A 39 2.35 -5.40 6.18
C THR A 39 1.09 -6.25 6.03
N GLU A 40 1.14 -7.53 6.40
CA GLU A 40 -0.03 -8.42 6.32
C GLU A 40 -1.17 -7.96 7.23
N HIS A 41 -0.87 -7.47 8.44
CA HIS A 41 -1.90 -6.90 9.32
C HIS A 41 -2.57 -5.68 8.70
N THR A 42 -1.76 -4.74 8.21
CA THR A 42 -2.25 -3.50 7.60
C THR A 42 -3.11 -3.80 6.37
N LEU A 43 -2.61 -4.62 5.45
CA LEU A 43 -3.34 -4.95 4.23
C LEU A 43 -4.58 -5.79 4.51
N ALA A 44 -4.57 -6.71 5.48
CA ALA A 44 -5.77 -7.44 5.87
C ALA A 44 -6.87 -6.51 6.39
N ARG A 45 -6.52 -5.48 7.16
CA ARG A 45 -7.47 -4.47 7.64
C ARG A 45 -8.05 -3.63 6.51
N LEU A 46 -7.20 -3.17 5.59
CA LEU A 46 -7.64 -2.41 4.43
C LEU A 46 -8.52 -3.23 3.48
N LEU A 47 -8.16 -4.50 3.23
CA LEU A 47 -8.95 -5.42 2.39
C LEU A 47 -10.31 -5.75 3.02
N GLY A 48 -10.41 -5.77 4.35
CA GLY A 48 -11.66 -5.94 5.08
C GLY A 48 -12.57 -4.70 5.06
N PHE A 49 -12.09 -3.55 4.60
CA PHE A 49 -12.88 -2.33 4.50
C PHE A 49 -13.69 -2.34 3.20
N ALA A 50 -14.98 -2.68 3.31
CA ALA A 50 -15.88 -2.91 2.18
C ALA A 50 -15.92 -1.79 1.11
N PRO A 51 -15.79 -0.49 1.44
CA PRO A 51 -15.79 0.57 0.42
C PRO A 51 -14.57 0.59 -0.50
N LEU A 52 -13.54 -0.22 -0.25
CA LEU A 52 -12.25 -0.09 -0.91
C LEU A 52 -12.14 -0.98 -2.17
N GLU A 53 -11.97 -0.34 -3.32
CA GLU A 53 -11.88 -0.99 -4.63
C GLU A 53 -10.55 -1.70 -4.84
N SER A 54 -9.44 -0.99 -4.64
CA SER A 54 -8.09 -1.58 -4.71
C SER A 54 -7.08 -0.82 -3.85
N ILE A 55 -5.99 -1.51 -3.56
CA ILE A 55 -4.84 -1.02 -2.80
C ILE A 55 -3.63 -1.02 -3.74
N VAL A 56 -2.91 0.10 -3.81
CA VAL A 56 -1.62 0.19 -4.49
C VAL A 56 -0.52 0.38 -3.46
N VAL A 57 0.41 -0.58 -3.40
CA VAL A 57 1.56 -0.57 -2.49
C VAL A 57 2.79 -0.11 -3.26
N ALA A 58 3.44 0.96 -2.82
CA ALA A 58 4.69 1.40 -3.43
C ALA A 58 5.87 0.76 -2.70
N THR A 59 6.61 -0.15 -3.35
CA THR A 59 7.70 -0.93 -2.74
C THR A 59 9.05 -0.54 -3.33
N ALA A 60 10.14 -0.85 -2.62
CA ALA A 60 11.48 -0.65 -3.16
C ALA A 60 11.76 -1.65 -4.29
N ALA A 61 12.56 -1.26 -5.29
CA ALA A 61 12.96 -2.16 -6.38
C ALA A 61 13.80 -3.35 -5.87
N THR A 62 14.50 -3.17 -4.75
CA THR A 62 15.33 -4.18 -4.08
C THR A 62 14.57 -4.95 -2.99
N ASP A 63 13.24 -4.79 -2.91
CA ASP A 63 12.44 -5.44 -1.89
C ASP A 63 12.27 -6.94 -2.19
N LEU A 64 13.02 -7.76 -1.46
CA LEU A 64 13.00 -9.20 -1.62
C LEU A 64 11.87 -9.89 -0.82
N TRP A 65 11.22 -9.17 0.10
CA TRP A 65 10.22 -9.74 1.01
C TRP A 65 8.81 -9.57 0.47
N TRP A 66 8.49 -8.42 -0.15
CA TRP A 66 7.16 -8.16 -0.71
C TRP A 66 6.63 -9.30 -1.60
N PRO A 67 7.38 -9.83 -2.58
CA PRO A 67 6.86 -10.87 -3.47
C PRO A 67 6.56 -12.20 -2.77
N GLN A 68 7.10 -12.41 -1.56
CA GLN A 68 6.92 -13.63 -0.77
C GLN A 68 5.63 -13.61 0.05
N LEU A 69 5.03 -12.43 0.27
CA LEU A 69 3.80 -12.31 1.04
C LEU A 69 2.60 -12.76 0.22
N GLY A 70 1.76 -13.64 0.77
CA GLY A 70 0.54 -14.08 0.08
C GLY A 70 -0.41 -12.92 -0.28
N VAL A 71 -0.43 -11.87 0.55
CA VAL A 71 -1.25 -10.67 0.31
C VAL A 71 -0.79 -9.85 -0.90
N ALA A 72 0.46 -9.95 -1.32
CA ALA A 72 0.97 -9.26 -2.50
C ALA A 72 0.32 -9.78 -3.81
N HIS A 73 -0.23 -10.99 -3.77
CA HIS A 73 -0.89 -11.66 -4.90
C HIS A 73 -2.42 -11.56 -4.83
N HIS A 74 -2.96 -10.83 -3.86
CA HIS A 74 -4.41 -10.66 -3.74
C HIS A 74 -4.95 -9.83 -4.93
N PRO A 75 -6.09 -10.20 -5.55
CA PRO A 75 -6.59 -9.54 -6.78
C PRO A 75 -6.82 -8.02 -6.67
N ARG A 76 -7.15 -7.54 -5.45
CA ARG A 76 -7.33 -6.11 -5.15
C ARG A 76 -6.05 -5.39 -4.71
N VAL A 77 -4.91 -6.07 -4.68
CA VAL A 77 -3.61 -5.50 -4.29
C VAL A 77 -2.72 -5.44 -5.52
N ARG A 78 -2.19 -4.25 -5.79
CA ARG A 78 -1.22 -4.01 -6.84
C ARG A 78 0.01 -3.34 -6.24
N SER A 79 1.15 -3.47 -6.92
CA SER A 79 2.38 -2.80 -6.49
C SER A 79 3.00 -1.96 -7.60
N VAL A 80 3.63 -0.87 -7.19
CA VAL A 80 4.47 -0.02 -8.05
C VAL A 80 5.84 0.13 -7.41
N LEU A 81 6.83 0.52 -8.22
CA LEU A 81 8.10 0.99 -7.66
C LEU A 81 7.88 2.32 -6.93
N GLY A 82 8.35 2.39 -5.69
CA GLY A 82 8.44 3.65 -4.96
C GLY A 82 9.49 4.58 -5.56
N GLY A 83 9.46 5.83 -5.11
CA GLY A 83 10.45 6.84 -5.49
C GLY A 83 11.41 7.18 -4.36
N GLU A 84 12.32 8.12 -4.63
CA GLU A 84 13.34 8.58 -3.66
C GLU A 84 12.75 9.12 -2.35
N THR A 85 11.52 9.61 -2.40
CA THR A 85 10.80 10.15 -1.25
C THR A 85 9.46 9.45 -1.08
N ARG A 86 8.88 9.58 0.12
CA ARG A 86 7.49 9.15 0.38
C ARG A 86 6.51 9.80 -0.60
N ALA A 87 6.70 11.09 -0.91
CA ALA A 87 5.85 11.81 -1.85
C ALA A 87 5.96 11.26 -3.28
N HIS A 88 7.17 10.96 -3.77
CA HIS A 88 7.36 10.30 -5.06
C HIS A 88 6.73 8.90 -5.10
N SER A 89 6.80 8.15 -4.00
CA SER A 89 6.16 6.84 -3.90
C SER A 89 4.63 6.94 -3.99
N VAL A 90 4.04 7.94 -3.34
CA VAL A 90 2.60 8.22 -3.44
C VAL A 90 2.23 8.67 -4.86
N LEU A 91 3.02 9.55 -5.48
CA LEU A 91 2.79 10.01 -6.85
C LEU A 91 2.77 8.85 -7.84
N ASN A 92 3.75 7.94 -7.79
CA ASN A 92 3.81 6.78 -8.67
C ASN A 92 2.56 5.89 -8.53
N ALA A 93 2.08 5.69 -7.30
CA ALA A 93 0.86 4.91 -7.04
C ALA A 93 -0.40 5.62 -7.56
N LEU A 94 -0.50 6.95 -7.39
CA LEU A 94 -1.58 7.75 -7.94
C LEU A 94 -1.59 7.71 -9.48
N THR A 95 -0.42 7.76 -10.13
CA THR A 95 -0.30 7.62 -11.59
C THR A 95 -0.85 6.28 -12.07
N LEU A 96 -0.58 5.18 -11.36
CA LEU A 96 -1.19 3.88 -11.70
C LEU A 96 -2.72 3.91 -11.56
N LEU A 97 -3.22 4.54 -10.50
CA LEU A 97 -4.66 4.64 -10.21
C LEU A 97 -5.44 5.45 -11.25
N GLN A 98 -4.80 6.35 -12.00
CA GLN A 98 -5.49 7.11 -13.07
C GLN A 98 -6.11 6.21 -14.15
N ASN A 99 -5.68 4.95 -14.27
CA ASN A 99 -6.27 3.99 -15.19
C ASN A 99 -7.66 3.49 -14.74
N ASP A 100 -7.99 3.60 -13.45
CA ASP A 100 -9.22 3.05 -12.86
C ASP A 100 -10.08 4.12 -12.17
N ALA A 101 -9.44 5.10 -11.52
CA ALA A 101 -10.04 6.13 -10.70
C ALA A 101 -10.42 7.37 -11.53
N GLY A 102 -11.64 7.87 -11.30
CA GLY A 102 -12.13 9.12 -11.86
C GLY A 102 -11.79 10.34 -11.01
N PRO A 103 -12.06 11.55 -11.50
CA PRO A 103 -11.76 12.82 -10.80
C PRO A 103 -12.54 12.99 -9.49
N ASP A 104 -13.69 12.33 -9.34
CA ASP A 104 -14.53 12.40 -8.14
C ASP A 104 -14.29 11.22 -7.16
N ASP A 105 -13.41 10.29 -7.53
CA ASP A 105 -13.05 9.15 -6.70
C ASP A 105 -12.05 9.56 -5.61
N TRP A 106 -12.10 8.88 -4.47
CA TRP A 106 -11.25 9.18 -3.32
C TRP A 106 -10.05 8.26 -3.26
N VAL A 107 -8.92 8.82 -2.85
CA VAL A 107 -7.72 8.05 -2.53
C VAL A 107 -7.29 8.36 -1.11
N MET A 108 -7.22 7.33 -0.28
CA MET A 108 -6.64 7.40 1.05
C MET A 108 -5.16 7.01 0.98
N VAL A 109 -4.30 7.75 1.67
CA VAL A 109 -2.88 7.37 1.84
C VAL A 109 -2.68 6.88 3.27
N HIS A 110 -2.14 5.66 3.44
CA HIS A 110 -1.93 5.04 4.75
C HIS A 110 -0.52 4.45 4.86
N ASP A 111 0.20 4.75 5.93
CA ASP A 111 1.54 4.21 6.18
C ASP A 111 1.48 2.79 6.77
N ILE A 112 2.51 1.99 6.48
CA ILE A 112 2.86 0.75 7.21
C ILE A 112 4.08 1.05 8.08
#